data_AF-Q0U591-F1
#
_entry.id   AF-Q0U591-F1
#
_cell.length_a   1.000
_cell.length_b   1.000
_cell.length_c   1.000
_cell.angle_alpha   90.00
_cell.angle_beta   90.00
_cell.angle_gamma   90.00
#
_symmetry.space_group_name_H-M   'P 1'
#
loop_
_entity.id
_entity.type
_entity.pdbx_description
1 polymer ?
#
loop_
_entity_poly.entity_id
_entity_poly.type
_entity_poly.pdbx_seq_one_letter_code
_entity_poly.pdbx_strand_id
1 'polypeptide(L)'
;MARSILLSSALFALQATAQSAAPYTDAKTGIKFNGYTADTGFTFGIALPETAGKDFIAQIQSPITAGWAGFSMGQSMVGNLLAVAWPNDGKVVSSFRVATGYSSPSVATGDFTMSPIPDGTFVNDTAFSYTFLCSNCISEDPLTGFVVAPELNIVGWAQSDDALTDPTSASGALTYHSAGFGAFGMPLADARSADFAKWAALAVKGGSGGNSTTPTTPITPGAGGNTTTPITGGNATVANATYDYIVAGAGPAGVIAAERLAESGASVLLIERGGPSLASSGNTKTLDWNSSVTMYDVPAYGYYLSDVGSPAFCSDTADQAGCLLGGGSSINAMMFVKPQDRDFDDKWPAGWKSSDVSAAADRVWERNPGQTYGSMDGKRYNDEAFNVLSKFFAGQGWAETDFIKDPNSKKDVFGHPSWNAADGLRSGVVRTYLPLAQKLENFKLMMNTKVIRAVREGETISGVEVESEAGQRVIYNVKAGGSVLLAAGAMSTPRILFNSGIGPAKQLQTVASGSSGVKLPAEADWIDLPFNVSTPVRAEPKTAYTTPNQTTIDLFAKGSGLLAQSGQRLNWWTSVNTTEGKEVFFQGTCNGPAENQIQMKGLYHTRLRVGW
;
A
#
# COMPACT_ATOMS: atom_id res chain seq x y z
N MET A 1 -13.17 -32.84 -0.53
CA MET A 1 -12.92 -32.14 0.75
C MET A 1 -13.67 -30.81 0.71
N ALA A 2 -14.77 -30.69 1.45
CA ALA A 2 -15.55 -29.45 1.55
C ALA A 2 -16.02 -29.29 3.00
N ARG A 3 -15.29 -28.49 3.80
CA ARG A 3 -15.65 -28.15 5.20
C ARG A 3 -14.89 -26.95 5.80
N SER A 4 -13.75 -26.53 5.24
CA SER A 4 -12.87 -25.53 5.88
C SER A 4 -12.98 -24.09 5.36
N ILE A 5 -13.73 -23.82 4.28
CA ILE A 5 -13.87 -22.46 3.67
C ILE A 5 -15.17 -21.76 4.12
N LEU A 6 -16.14 -22.50 4.66
CA LEU A 6 -17.39 -21.96 5.18
C LEU A 6 -17.32 -21.48 6.64
N LEU A 7 -16.19 -21.69 7.35
CA LEU A 7 -16.06 -21.26 8.75
C LEU A 7 -15.51 -19.84 8.87
N SER A 8 -14.48 -19.44 8.13
CA SER A 8 -13.82 -18.13 8.33
C SER A 8 -14.73 -16.94 8.00
N SER A 9 -15.45 -17.00 6.88
CA SER A 9 -16.45 -15.97 6.51
C SER A 9 -17.69 -16.00 7.42
N ALA A 10 -18.08 -17.17 7.92
CA ALA A 10 -19.17 -17.29 8.90
C ALA A 10 -18.77 -16.76 10.28
N LEU A 11 -17.55 -16.99 10.76
CA LEU A 11 -17.12 -16.53 12.09
C LEU A 11 -17.09 -15.01 12.21
N PHE A 12 -16.62 -14.29 11.17
CA PHE A 12 -16.67 -12.82 11.18
C PHE A 12 -18.10 -12.27 11.10
N ALA A 13 -19.00 -12.92 10.34
CA ALA A 13 -20.42 -12.57 10.35
C ALA A 13 -21.08 -12.87 11.72
N LEU A 14 -20.71 -13.97 12.37
CA LEU A 14 -21.22 -14.38 13.68
C LEU A 14 -20.71 -13.47 14.81
N GLN A 15 -19.48 -12.96 14.74
CA GLN A 15 -18.98 -11.93 15.67
C GLN A 15 -19.73 -10.61 15.50
N ALA A 16 -20.01 -10.18 14.26
CA ALA A 16 -20.83 -8.99 14.01
C ALA A 16 -22.28 -9.12 14.53
N THR A 17 -22.82 -10.35 14.67
CA THR A 17 -24.11 -10.60 15.34
C THR A 17 -24.04 -10.71 16.86
N ALA A 18 -22.84 -10.76 17.46
CA ALA A 18 -22.65 -10.82 18.91
C ALA A 18 -22.45 -9.42 19.56
N GLN A 19 -22.13 -8.40 18.75
CA GLN A 19 -21.99 -7.02 19.18
C GLN A 19 -23.01 -6.14 18.45
N SER A 20 -24.06 -5.74 19.17
CA SER A 20 -25.14 -4.90 18.65
C SER A 20 -25.24 -3.56 19.39
N ALA A 21 -25.65 -2.52 18.69
CA ALA A 21 -26.05 -1.26 19.31
C ALA A 21 -27.29 -1.44 20.22
N ALA A 22 -27.38 -0.64 21.28
CA ALA A 22 -28.52 -0.57 22.20
C ALA A 22 -28.91 0.89 22.51
N PRO A 23 -30.18 1.16 22.89
CA PRO A 23 -30.64 2.51 23.22
C PRO A 23 -29.99 3.06 24.51
N TYR A 24 -29.55 4.31 24.46
CA TYR A 24 -29.19 5.11 25.64
C TYR A 24 -29.69 6.55 25.52
N THR A 25 -29.63 7.31 26.62
CA THR A 25 -29.88 8.75 26.63
C THR A 25 -28.63 9.46 27.10
N ASP A 26 -28.11 10.40 26.32
CA ASP A 26 -26.99 11.24 26.78
C ASP A 26 -27.47 12.17 27.90
N ALA A 27 -26.76 12.13 29.03
CA ALA A 27 -27.12 12.87 30.24
C ALA A 27 -26.89 14.39 30.11
N LYS A 28 -26.10 14.86 29.13
CA LYS A 28 -25.86 16.30 28.92
C LYS A 28 -26.90 16.94 28.00
N THR A 29 -27.14 16.36 26.83
CA THR A 29 -28.06 16.88 25.81
C THR A 29 -29.51 16.41 25.96
N GLY A 30 -29.75 15.30 26.67
CA GLY A 30 -31.05 14.63 26.72
C GLY A 30 -31.45 13.95 25.40
N ILE A 31 -30.52 13.79 24.46
CA ILE A 31 -30.74 13.09 23.19
C ILE A 31 -30.78 11.58 23.44
N LYS A 32 -31.75 10.90 22.84
CA LYS A 32 -31.80 9.43 22.81
C LYS A 32 -31.07 8.94 21.57
N PHE A 33 -30.06 8.09 21.76
CA PHE A 33 -29.26 7.48 20.71
C PHE A 33 -29.50 5.97 20.73
N ASN A 34 -29.46 5.32 19.56
CA ASN A 34 -29.04 3.91 19.52
C ASN A 34 -27.52 3.89 19.32
N GLY A 35 -26.79 3.09 20.10
CA GLY A 35 -25.33 3.16 20.07
C GLY A 35 -24.60 1.97 20.69
N TYR A 36 -23.29 1.98 20.50
CA TYR A 36 -22.38 0.88 20.87
C TYR A 36 -21.19 1.44 21.65
N THR A 37 -20.75 0.71 22.68
CA THR A 37 -19.53 1.00 23.42
C THR A 37 -18.59 -0.19 23.32
N ALA A 38 -17.34 0.08 22.95
CA ALA A 38 -16.27 -0.93 22.87
C ALA A 38 -15.54 -1.07 24.21
N ASP A 39 -14.85 -2.20 24.41
CA ASP A 39 -14.02 -2.47 25.58
C ASP A 39 -12.86 -1.45 25.74
N THR A 40 -12.51 -0.72 24.67
CA THR A 40 -11.52 0.37 24.66
C THR A 40 -12.03 1.70 25.22
N GLY A 41 -13.31 1.77 25.60
CA GLY A 41 -13.98 2.99 26.06
C GLY A 41 -14.48 3.92 24.94
N PHE A 42 -14.32 3.54 23.67
CA PHE A 42 -15.00 4.21 22.56
C PHE A 42 -16.52 4.02 22.65
N THR A 43 -17.29 5.11 22.53
CA THR A 43 -18.75 5.08 22.38
C THR A 43 -19.17 5.79 21.11
N PHE A 44 -20.03 5.13 20.32
CA PHE A 44 -20.77 5.71 19.21
C PHE A 44 -22.26 5.75 19.53
N GLY A 45 -22.96 6.80 19.10
CA GLY A 45 -24.42 6.86 19.08
C GLY A 45 -24.97 7.54 17.83
N ILE A 46 -26.15 7.11 17.37
CA ILE A 46 -26.91 7.75 16.28
C ILE A 46 -28.38 7.96 16.64
N ALA A 47 -28.92 9.09 16.21
CA ALA A 47 -30.35 9.42 16.26
C ALA A 47 -30.83 9.85 14.87
N LEU A 48 -32.02 9.39 14.49
CA LEU A 48 -32.63 9.56 13.18
C LEU A 48 -34.03 10.20 13.30
N PRO A 49 -34.50 10.91 12.26
CA PRO A 49 -35.91 11.27 12.15
C PRO A 49 -36.79 10.01 11.94
N GLU A 50 -38.03 10.06 12.43
CA GLU A 50 -39.04 9.02 12.13
C GLU A 50 -39.31 8.96 10.62
N THR A 51 -39.69 10.09 10.01
CA THR A 51 -39.79 10.24 8.55
C THR A 51 -38.40 10.18 7.91
N ALA A 52 -38.25 9.44 6.81
CA ALA A 52 -37.00 9.41 6.05
C ALA A 52 -36.61 10.81 5.56
N GLY A 53 -35.34 11.17 5.77
CA GLY A 53 -34.75 12.45 5.39
C GLY A 53 -33.25 12.28 5.11
N LYS A 54 -32.54 13.39 4.93
CA LYS A 54 -31.10 13.38 4.61
C LYS A 54 -30.17 13.53 5.82
N ASP A 55 -30.72 13.72 7.02
CA ASP A 55 -29.99 14.19 8.20
C ASP A 55 -30.03 13.16 9.33
N PHE A 56 -28.94 13.08 10.10
CA PHE A 56 -28.87 12.33 11.37
C PHE A 56 -28.08 13.12 12.42
N ILE A 57 -28.23 12.78 13.69
CA ILE A 57 -27.36 13.29 14.77
C ILE A 57 -26.49 12.12 15.23
N ALA A 58 -25.18 12.35 15.37
CA ALA A 58 -24.26 11.33 15.87
C ALA A 58 -23.43 11.85 17.05
N GLN A 59 -22.98 10.91 17.87
CA GLN A 59 -22.04 11.11 18.97
C GLN A 59 -20.81 10.23 18.78
N ILE A 60 -19.62 10.82 18.88
CA ILE A 60 -18.33 10.14 18.96
C ILE A 60 -17.74 10.49 20.33
N GLN A 61 -17.56 9.52 21.22
CA GLN A 61 -16.93 9.73 22.53
C GLN A 61 -15.80 8.72 22.74
N SER A 62 -14.72 9.14 23.39
CA SER A 62 -13.56 8.28 23.69
C SER A 62 -12.84 8.77 24.95
N PRO A 63 -12.04 7.92 25.64
CA PRO A 63 -11.24 8.34 26.78
C PRO A 63 -10.25 9.45 26.39
N ILE A 64 -9.88 10.32 27.33
CA ILE A 64 -8.97 11.43 27.05
C ILE A 64 -7.54 10.98 26.67
N THR A 65 -7.20 9.71 26.93
CA THR A 65 -5.96 9.08 26.49
C THR A 65 -5.94 8.75 24.99
N ALA A 66 -7.09 8.72 24.33
CA ALA A 66 -7.17 8.43 22.90
C ALA A 66 -6.80 9.67 22.07
N GLY A 67 -5.80 9.51 21.20
CA GLY A 67 -5.35 10.53 20.27
C GLY A 67 -6.37 10.89 19.19
N TRP A 68 -7.23 9.95 18.78
CA TRP A 68 -8.45 10.21 18.00
C TRP A 68 -9.43 9.04 18.01
N ALA A 69 -10.68 9.31 17.63
CA ALA A 69 -11.74 8.31 17.47
C ALA A 69 -12.66 8.61 16.28
N GLY A 70 -13.35 7.60 15.76
CA GLY A 70 -14.37 7.80 14.73
C GLY A 70 -15.08 6.54 14.26
N PHE A 71 -15.96 6.72 13.27
CA PHE A 71 -16.77 5.66 12.70
C PHE A 71 -16.82 5.73 11.17
N SER A 72 -17.10 4.57 10.55
CA SER A 72 -17.45 4.44 9.15
C SER A 72 -18.96 4.36 8.98
N MET A 73 -19.50 5.02 7.96
CA MET A 73 -20.91 4.94 7.60
C MET A 73 -21.31 3.60 6.93
N GLY A 74 -20.38 2.63 6.88
CA GLY A 74 -20.63 1.22 6.61
C GLY A 74 -19.64 0.31 7.34
N GLN A 75 -19.60 -0.98 7.00
CA GLN A 75 -18.77 -1.97 7.72
C GLN A 75 -17.25 -1.74 7.59
N SER A 76 -16.78 -1.19 6.46
CA SER A 76 -15.35 -1.00 6.17
C SER A 76 -15.00 0.48 6.13
N MET A 77 -13.76 0.85 6.48
CA MET A 77 -13.28 2.21 6.26
C MET A 77 -13.10 2.54 4.76
N VAL A 78 -12.87 1.53 3.92
CA VAL A 78 -12.68 1.70 2.47
C VAL A 78 -14.03 1.68 1.78
N GLY A 79 -14.28 2.65 0.89
CA GLY A 79 -15.51 2.73 0.09
C GLY A 79 -16.72 3.31 0.83
N ASN A 80 -16.53 3.91 2.01
CA ASN A 80 -17.58 4.54 2.80
C ASN A 80 -17.13 5.94 3.28
N LEU A 81 -18.08 6.85 3.49
CA LEU A 81 -17.87 8.10 4.20
C LEU A 81 -17.59 7.80 5.68
N LEU A 82 -16.61 8.51 6.25
CA LEU A 82 -16.16 8.35 7.63
C LEU A 82 -16.34 9.67 8.38
N ALA A 83 -16.57 9.63 9.68
CA ALA A 83 -16.52 10.81 10.55
C ALA A 83 -15.60 10.54 11.74
N VAL A 84 -14.68 11.47 11.98
CA VAL A 84 -13.62 11.38 13.00
C VAL A 84 -13.55 12.65 13.84
N ALA A 85 -13.17 12.51 15.10
CA ALA A 85 -13.00 13.58 16.06
C ALA A 85 -11.83 13.31 17.02
N TRP A 86 -11.20 14.37 17.53
CA TRP A 86 -10.07 14.30 18.47
C TRP A 86 -9.97 15.57 19.34
N PRO A 87 -9.35 15.48 20.52
CA PRO A 87 -9.13 16.64 21.39
C PRO A 87 -7.91 17.46 20.93
N ASN A 88 -8.03 18.79 20.99
CA ASN A 88 -6.92 19.73 20.85
C ASN A 88 -7.22 21.00 21.66
N ASP A 89 -6.29 21.44 22.54
CA ASP A 89 -6.40 22.67 23.34
C ASP A 89 -7.74 22.85 24.08
N GLY A 90 -8.25 21.76 24.68
CA GLY A 90 -9.53 21.75 25.40
C GLY A 90 -10.78 21.84 24.52
N LYS A 91 -10.63 21.77 23.19
CA LYS A 91 -11.70 21.74 22.20
C LYS A 91 -11.67 20.42 21.43
N VAL A 92 -12.77 20.11 20.76
CA VAL A 92 -12.81 18.98 19.82
C VAL A 92 -12.70 19.50 18.39
N VAL A 93 -11.78 18.91 17.63
CA VAL A 93 -11.63 19.11 16.19
C VAL A 93 -12.15 17.85 15.49
N SER A 94 -12.76 18.01 14.33
CA SER A 94 -13.48 16.96 13.61
C SER A 94 -13.38 17.11 12.10
N SER A 95 -13.60 16.03 11.37
CA SER A 95 -13.69 16.05 9.91
C SER A 95 -14.44 14.84 9.34
N PHE A 96 -15.02 15.00 8.16
CA PHE A 96 -15.38 13.86 7.32
C PHE A 96 -14.17 13.37 6.55
N ARG A 97 -14.06 12.06 6.35
CA ARG A 97 -12.96 11.42 5.63
C ARG A 97 -13.48 10.35 4.66
N VAL A 98 -12.74 10.05 3.61
CA VAL A 98 -12.97 8.88 2.73
C VAL A 98 -11.67 8.14 2.54
N ALA A 99 -11.69 6.81 2.69
CA ALA A 99 -10.55 5.95 2.37
C ALA A 99 -10.76 5.27 1.00
N THR A 100 -9.82 5.46 0.10
CA THR A 100 -9.72 4.73 -1.19
C THR A 100 -8.83 3.49 -1.09
N GLY A 101 -8.22 3.24 0.08
CA GLY A 101 -7.35 2.12 0.40
C GLY A 101 -6.94 2.15 1.88
N TYR A 102 -6.02 1.27 2.29
CA TYR A 102 -5.60 1.14 3.69
C TYR A 102 -4.48 2.13 4.09
N SER A 103 -4.79 3.42 4.00
CA SER A 103 -3.93 4.55 4.39
C SER A 103 -4.74 5.62 5.13
N SER A 104 -4.08 6.63 5.72
CA SER A 104 -4.77 7.77 6.36
C SER A 104 -5.76 8.40 5.37
N PRO A 105 -7.07 8.41 5.68
CA PRO A 105 -8.08 8.84 4.73
C PRO A 105 -8.05 10.37 4.53
N SER A 106 -8.34 10.80 3.31
CA SER A 106 -8.36 12.22 2.93
C SER A 106 -9.63 12.91 3.43
N VAL A 107 -9.58 14.24 3.62
CA VAL A 107 -10.77 15.05 3.91
C VAL A 107 -11.81 14.86 2.80
N ALA A 108 -13.02 14.50 3.19
CA ALA A 108 -14.14 14.33 2.27
C ALA A 108 -14.85 15.67 2.06
N THR A 109 -15.12 16.01 0.80
CA THR A 109 -15.84 17.22 0.41
C THR A 109 -17.11 16.86 -0.34
N GLY A 110 -18.25 17.43 0.05
CA GLY A 110 -19.55 17.20 -0.56
C GLY A 110 -20.60 18.17 -0.03
N ASP A 111 -21.88 17.88 -0.29
CA ASP A 111 -23.03 18.66 0.20
C ASP A 111 -23.36 18.39 1.68
N PHE A 112 -22.61 17.49 2.34
CA PHE A 112 -22.75 17.11 3.74
C PHE A 112 -22.04 18.09 4.69
N THR A 113 -22.58 18.28 5.90
CA THR A 113 -21.99 19.16 6.93
C THR A 113 -22.12 18.58 8.34
N MET A 114 -21.16 18.91 9.21
CA MET A 114 -21.20 18.59 10.64
C MET A 114 -21.34 19.89 11.45
N SER A 115 -22.43 20.02 12.20
CA SER A 115 -22.71 21.17 13.08
C SER A 115 -22.75 20.69 14.53
N PRO A 116 -21.82 21.12 15.41
CA PRO A 116 -21.75 20.63 16.78
C PRO A 116 -22.95 21.06 17.63
N ILE A 117 -23.40 20.16 18.49
CA ILE A 117 -24.35 20.41 19.58
C ILE A 117 -23.50 20.69 20.83
N PRO A 118 -23.50 21.93 21.38
CA PRO A 118 -22.52 22.35 22.39
C PRO A 118 -22.52 21.50 23.67
N ASP A 119 -23.69 21.22 24.25
CA ASP A 119 -23.76 20.51 25.54
C ASP A 119 -23.23 19.07 25.47
N GLY A 120 -23.29 18.46 24.28
CA GLY A 120 -22.73 17.15 23.98
C GLY A 120 -21.31 17.18 23.39
N THR A 121 -20.67 18.34 23.31
CA THR A 121 -19.34 18.51 22.70
C THR A 121 -18.35 19.09 23.70
N PHE A 122 -17.40 18.29 24.17
CA PHE A 122 -16.50 18.67 25.26
C PHE A 122 -15.16 17.91 25.25
N VAL A 123 -14.18 18.46 25.97
CA VAL A 123 -12.96 17.78 26.40
C VAL A 123 -12.83 17.99 27.92
N ASN A 124 -12.51 16.95 28.67
CA ASN A 124 -12.22 17.04 30.10
C ASN A 124 -11.19 15.98 30.55
N ASP A 125 -10.91 15.93 31.84
CA ASP A 125 -9.89 15.07 32.46
C ASP A 125 -10.13 13.55 32.32
N THR A 126 -11.25 13.11 31.72
CA THR A 126 -11.57 11.68 31.53
C THR A 126 -11.93 11.30 30.09
N ALA A 127 -12.55 12.19 29.33
CA ALA A 127 -13.02 11.91 27.97
C ALA A 127 -13.05 13.15 27.07
N PHE A 128 -13.09 12.91 25.76
CA PHE A 128 -13.62 13.88 24.80
C PHE A 128 -14.88 13.31 24.14
N SER A 129 -15.80 14.20 23.75
CA SER A 129 -17.03 13.86 23.05
C SER A 129 -17.34 14.89 21.97
N TYR A 130 -17.77 14.40 20.80
CA TYR A 130 -18.26 15.20 19.69
C TYR A 130 -19.69 14.77 19.38
N THR A 131 -20.67 15.60 19.75
CA THR A 131 -22.08 15.37 19.39
C THR A 131 -22.48 16.39 18.34
N PHE A 132 -22.96 15.93 17.18
CA PHE A 132 -23.16 16.80 16.02
C PHE A 132 -24.36 16.39 15.16
N LEU A 133 -25.04 17.40 14.60
CA LEU A 133 -25.96 17.22 13.49
C LEU A 133 -25.14 17.02 12.21
N CYS A 134 -25.35 15.88 11.56
CA CYS A 134 -24.83 15.50 10.27
C CYS A 134 -25.91 15.78 9.21
N SER A 135 -25.91 16.98 8.64
CA SER A 135 -26.87 17.35 7.59
C SER A 135 -26.40 16.89 6.22
N ASN A 136 -27.34 16.47 5.36
CA ASN A 136 -27.06 15.88 4.05
C ASN A 136 -26.22 14.57 4.07
N CYS A 137 -26.13 13.91 5.24
CA CYS A 137 -25.29 12.74 5.45
C CYS A 137 -25.96 11.38 5.17
N ILE A 138 -27.25 11.31 4.80
CA ILE A 138 -27.91 10.07 4.36
C ILE A 138 -27.99 10.07 2.82
N SER A 139 -27.44 9.02 2.21
CA SER A 139 -27.25 8.90 0.75
C SER A 139 -27.57 7.49 0.25
N GLU A 140 -27.79 7.34 -1.05
CA GLU A 140 -27.80 6.03 -1.74
C GLU A 140 -26.38 5.57 -2.11
N ASP A 141 -25.41 6.50 -2.14
CA ASP A 141 -24.00 6.23 -2.40
C ASP A 141 -23.21 6.24 -1.07
N PRO A 142 -22.53 5.14 -0.70
CA PRO A 142 -21.79 5.06 0.55
C PRO A 142 -20.58 6.01 0.62
N LEU A 143 -20.04 6.48 -0.50
CA LEU A 143 -18.94 7.46 -0.51
C LEU A 143 -19.40 8.87 -0.10
N THR A 144 -20.70 9.17 -0.18
CA THR A 144 -21.29 10.48 0.13
C THR A 144 -22.24 10.47 1.33
N GLY A 145 -22.54 9.32 1.91
CA GLY A 145 -23.33 9.26 3.14
C GLY A 145 -23.61 7.85 3.68
N PHE A 146 -24.36 7.82 4.77
CA PHE A 146 -24.87 6.64 5.43
C PHE A 146 -26.04 6.04 4.65
N VAL A 147 -25.84 4.83 4.12
CA VAL A 147 -26.86 4.09 3.36
C VAL A 147 -27.77 3.35 4.34
N VAL A 148 -29.01 3.81 4.49
CA VAL A 148 -30.01 3.23 5.38
C VAL A 148 -30.51 1.88 4.83
N ALA A 149 -30.18 0.79 5.51
CA ALA A 149 -30.67 -0.55 5.19
C ALA A 149 -32.05 -0.81 5.84
N PRO A 150 -32.89 -1.70 5.27
CA PRO A 150 -34.26 -1.92 5.74
C PRO A 150 -34.36 -2.73 7.05
N GLU A 151 -33.35 -3.55 7.38
CA GLU A 151 -33.38 -4.46 8.54
C GLU A 151 -32.26 -4.16 9.54
N LEU A 152 -31.00 -4.20 9.07
CA LEU A 152 -29.80 -4.04 9.91
C LEU A 152 -28.71 -3.29 9.13
N ASN A 153 -28.17 -2.22 9.73
CA ASN A 153 -26.92 -1.61 9.27
C ASN A 153 -25.73 -2.25 9.98
N ILE A 154 -24.55 -2.21 9.36
CA ILE A 154 -23.27 -2.54 10.01
C ILE A 154 -22.40 -1.30 9.98
N VAL A 155 -21.93 -0.86 11.15
CA VAL A 155 -21.11 0.35 11.32
C VAL A 155 -19.73 -0.07 11.80
N GLY A 156 -18.69 0.38 11.07
CA GLY A 156 -17.30 0.24 11.49
C GLY A 156 -16.91 1.34 12.50
N TRP A 157 -16.01 1.04 13.43
CA TRP A 157 -15.45 1.99 14.39
C TRP A 157 -13.92 1.86 14.50
N ALA A 158 -13.27 2.94 14.93
CA ALA A 158 -11.82 3.01 15.09
C ALA A 158 -11.41 4.02 16.18
N GLN A 159 -10.35 3.69 16.93
CA GLN A 159 -9.74 4.51 17.98
C GLN A 159 -8.20 4.35 17.93
N SER A 160 -7.48 5.44 18.12
CA SER A 160 -6.01 5.44 18.30
C SER A 160 -5.65 6.04 19.66
N ASP A 161 -4.61 5.53 20.30
CA ASP A 161 -3.96 6.19 21.44
C ASP A 161 -2.91 7.21 20.95
N ASP A 162 -2.50 7.14 19.68
CA ASP A 162 -1.53 8.05 19.07
C ASP A 162 -2.23 9.31 18.53
N ALA A 163 -1.84 10.49 19.03
CA ALA A 163 -2.35 11.78 18.56
C ALA A 163 -2.01 12.05 17.07
N LEU A 164 -2.83 12.84 16.39
CA LEU A 164 -2.58 13.27 15.01
C LEU A 164 -1.23 13.99 14.89
N THR A 165 -0.60 13.89 13.72
CA THR A 165 0.65 14.63 13.40
C THR A 165 0.45 16.15 13.34
N ASP A 166 -0.79 16.59 13.07
CA ASP A 166 -1.28 17.94 13.28
C ASP A 166 -2.69 17.83 13.88
N PRO A 167 -2.84 17.99 15.21
CA PRO A 167 -4.14 17.98 15.88
C PRO A 167 -4.91 19.31 15.75
N THR A 168 -4.30 20.36 15.19
CA THR A 168 -4.93 21.69 15.06
C THR A 168 -5.79 21.80 13.79
N SER A 169 -5.40 21.12 12.71
CA SER A 169 -6.12 21.15 11.43
C SER A 169 -7.10 20.00 11.28
N ALA A 170 -8.32 20.33 10.83
CA ALA A 170 -9.31 19.35 10.37
C ALA A 170 -8.79 18.44 9.22
N SER A 171 -7.70 18.82 8.54
CA SER A 171 -7.03 18.01 7.51
C SER A 171 -5.84 17.17 8.01
N GLY A 172 -5.54 17.17 9.31
CA GLY A 172 -4.41 16.43 9.89
C GLY A 172 -4.41 14.94 9.52
N ALA A 173 -3.23 14.33 9.40
CA ALA A 173 -3.13 12.91 9.08
C ALA A 173 -3.53 12.07 10.29
N LEU A 174 -4.40 11.09 10.07
CA LEU A 174 -4.76 10.13 11.12
C LEU A 174 -3.63 9.11 11.26
N THR A 175 -3.20 8.89 12.50
CA THR A 175 -2.37 7.76 12.90
C THR A 175 -3.12 6.44 12.66
N TYR A 176 -2.42 5.30 12.76
CA TYR A 176 -3.12 4.01 12.78
C TYR A 176 -4.03 3.92 14.01
N HIS A 177 -5.17 3.27 13.90
CA HIS A 177 -6.10 3.02 15.01
C HIS A 177 -5.55 1.92 15.94
N SER A 178 -4.56 2.30 16.74
CA SER A 178 -3.75 1.44 17.61
C SER A 178 -4.49 0.92 18.84
N ALA A 179 -5.43 1.70 19.39
CA ALA A 179 -6.22 1.32 20.57
C ALA A 179 -7.26 0.24 20.24
N GLY A 180 -7.88 0.33 19.07
CA GLY A 180 -8.84 -0.68 18.61
C GLY A 180 -9.66 -0.25 17.39
N PHE A 181 -10.26 -1.26 16.74
CA PHE A 181 -11.20 -1.08 15.63
C PHE A 181 -12.09 -2.32 15.51
N GLY A 182 -13.24 -2.17 14.86
CA GLY A 182 -14.17 -3.28 14.65
C GLY A 182 -15.42 -2.84 13.89
N ALA A 183 -16.46 -3.68 13.91
CA ALA A 183 -17.77 -3.32 13.37
C ALA A 183 -18.90 -4.02 14.15
N PHE A 184 -20.02 -3.33 14.35
CA PHE A 184 -21.17 -3.80 15.12
C PHE A 184 -22.46 -3.73 14.30
N GLY A 185 -23.44 -4.57 14.66
CA GLY A 185 -24.79 -4.52 14.09
C GLY A 185 -25.61 -3.38 14.69
N MET A 186 -26.28 -2.60 13.85
CA MET A 186 -27.03 -1.41 14.26
C MET A 186 -28.48 -1.45 13.75
N PRO A 187 -29.45 -1.88 14.59
CA PRO A 187 -30.87 -1.81 14.28
C PRO A 187 -31.32 -0.34 14.19
N LEU A 188 -31.74 0.11 13.01
CA LEU A 188 -32.11 1.51 12.80
C LEU A 188 -33.51 1.88 13.32
N ALA A 189 -34.33 0.91 13.73
CA ALA A 189 -35.63 1.18 14.32
C ALA A 189 -35.49 1.99 15.62
N ASP A 190 -34.60 1.56 16.51
CA ASP A 190 -34.41 2.15 17.84
C ASP A 190 -33.68 3.51 17.81
N ALA A 191 -33.13 3.91 16.65
CA ALA A 191 -32.51 5.22 16.46
C ALA A 191 -33.54 6.32 16.12
N ARG A 192 -34.78 5.97 15.73
CA ARG A 192 -35.77 6.94 15.23
C ARG A 192 -36.51 7.66 16.36
N SER A 193 -36.74 8.96 16.21
CA SER A 193 -37.56 9.73 17.17
C SER A 193 -38.23 10.99 16.60
N ALA A 194 -39.47 11.25 17.02
CA ALA A 194 -40.17 12.51 16.83
C ALA A 194 -39.44 13.73 17.45
N ASP A 195 -38.67 13.54 18.54
CA ASP A 195 -37.85 14.60 19.14
C ASP A 195 -36.65 15.02 18.25
N PHE A 196 -36.35 14.30 17.15
CA PHE A 196 -35.19 14.57 16.30
C PHE A 196 -35.06 16.03 15.85
N ALA A 197 -36.15 16.65 15.39
CA ALA A 197 -36.13 18.03 14.90
C ALA A 197 -35.80 19.05 16.01
N LYS A 198 -36.19 18.75 17.26
CA LYS A 198 -35.88 19.56 18.45
C LYS A 198 -34.43 19.37 18.89
N TRP A 199 -33.88 18.17 18.78
CA TRP A 199 -32.45 17.92 19.02
C TRP A 199 -31.55 18.53 17.94
N ALA A 200 -31.96 18.46 16.66
CA ALA A 200 -31.24 19.06 15.55
C ALA A 200 -31.15 20.60 15.68
N ALA A 201 -32.17 21.24 16.26
CA ALA A 201 -32.18 22.67 16.54
C ALA A 201 -31.17 23.12 17.64
N LEU A 202 -30.52 22.18 18.35
CA LEU A 202 -29.43 22.48 19.30
C LEU A 202 -28.07 22.66 18.60
N ALA A 203 -27.97 22.35 17.31
CA ALA A 203 -26.70 22.38 16.57
C ALA A 203 -26.33 23.80 16.11
N VAL A 204 -25.11 24.23 16.38
CA VAL A 204 -24.60 25.57 16.05
C VAL A 204 -23.84 25.54 14.73
N LYS A 205 -24.35 26.23 13.71
CA LYS A 205 -23.68 26.35 12.40
C LYS A 205 -22.37 27.13 12.53
N GLY A 206 -21.26 26.53 12.10
CA GLY A 206 -19.94 27.17 12.03
C GLY A 206 -19.03 27.00 13.27
N GLY A 207 -19.37 26.11 14.20
CA GLY A 207 -18.56 25.84 15.39
C GLY A 207 -17.25 25.08 15.12
N SER A 208 -16.17 25.82 14.79
CA SER A 208 -14.73 25.46 14.80
C SER A 208 -14.23 24.14 14.15
N GLY A 209 -15.09 23.29 13.60
CA GLY A 209 -14.70 22.25 12.64
C GLY A 209 -14.41 22.88 11.27
N GLY A 210 -13.15 22.84 10.83
CA GLY A 210 -12.68 23.64 9.70
C GLY A 210 -13.18 23.17 8.33
N ASN A 211 -14.30 23.72 7.86
CA ASN A 211 -14.74 23.61 6.47
C ASN A 211 -15.15 24.99 5.91
N SER A 212 -14.14 25.83 5.61
CA SER A 212 -14.33 27.22 5.17
C SER A 212 -14.03 27.39 3.69
N THR A 213 -15.03 27.78 2.91
CA THR A 213 -14.92 28.07 1.47
C THR A 213 -14.88 29.58 1.24
N THR A 214 -13.80 30.10 0.65
CA THR A 214 -13.75 31.48 0.15
C THR A 214 -12.77 31.58 -1.04
N PRO A 215 -13.23 31.91 -2.25
CA PRO A 215 -12.35 32.08 -3.41
C PRO A 215 -11.73 33.49 -3.45
N THR A 216 -10.43 33.58 -3.72
CA THR A 216 -9.72 34.85 -3.97
C THR A 216 -9.65 35.17 -5.46
N THR A 217 -9.78 36.47 -5.79
CA THR A 217 -9.85 36.99 -7.15
C THR A 217 -8.47 37.13 -7.84
N PRO A 218 -8.41 37.14 -9.18
CA PRO A 218 -7.16 37.17 -9.93
C PRO A 218 -6.50 38.57 -9.94
N ILE A 219 -5.18 38.59 -10.06
CA ILE A 219 -4.36 39.82 -10.17
C ILE A 219 -3.67 39.85 -11.55
N THR A 220 -3.83 40.96 -12.26
CA THR A 220 -3.26 41.23 -13.60
C THR A 220 -1.74 41.44 -13.54
N PRO A 221 -0.94 40.94 -14.51
CA PRO A 221 0.52 40.88 -14.38
C PRO A 221 1.26 42.22 -14.54
N GLY A 222 2.29 42.42 -13.73
CA GLY A 222 3.37 43.40 -13.96
C GLY A 222 4.49 42.82 -14.83
N ALA A 223 5.19 43.67 -15.58
CA ALA A 223 6.10 43.24 -16.65
C ALA A 223 7.60 43.31 -16.29
N GLY A 224 8.38 42.39 -16.88
CA GLY A 224 9.78 42.61 -17.27
C GLY A 224 10.86 42.45 -16.19
N GLY A 225 11.53 41.29 -16.17
CA GLY A 225 12.77 41.09 -15.41
C GLY A 225 13.48 39.79 -15.79
N ASN A 226 14.62 39.89 -16.49
CA ASN A 226 15.43 38.72 -16.86
C ASN A 226 16.31 38.25 -15.70
N THR A 227 15.88 37.22 -14.95
CA THR A 227 16.76 36.43 -14.07
C THR A 227 16.35 34.96 -14.06
N THR A 228 17.33 34.08 -14.30
CA THR A 228 17.20 32.61 -14.23
C THR A 228 16.73 32.18 -12.84
N THR A 229 15.55 31.56 -12.77
CA THR A 229 14.94 31.08 -11.51
C THR A 229 14.38 29.67 -11.74
N PRO A 230 14.76 28.64 -10.96
CA PRO A 230 14.19 27.29 -11.11
C PRO A 230 12.69 27.26 -10.87
N ILE A 231 11.98 26.34 -11.54
CA ILE A 231 10.51 26.22 -11.47
C ILE A 231 10.07 25.74 -10.07
N THR A 232 9.72 26.69 -9.19
CA THR A 232 9.21 26.40 -7.84
C THR A 232 7.78 25.89 -7.88
N GLY A 233 7.62 24.57 -7.71
CA GLY A 233 6.33 23.94 -7.41
C GLY A 233 6.12 23.81 -5.90
N GLY A 234 5.21 24.61 -5.33
CA GLY A 234 4.57 24.36 -4.03
C GLY A 234 5.49 24.24 -2.80
N ASN A 235 5.86 25.36 -2.19
CA ASN A 235 6.53 25.47 -0.86
C ASN A 235 7.83 24.69 -0.63
N ALA A 236 8.34 23.91 -1.58
CA ALA A 236 9.57 23.14 -1.42
C ALA A 236 10.79 24.05 -1.29
N THR A 237 11.58 23.85 -0.23
CA THR A 237 12.84 24.57 0.00
C THR A 237 13.98 23.97 -0.82
N VAL A 238 14.93 24.76 -1.33
CA VAL A 238 16.08 24.23 -2.09
C VAL A 238 17.25 23.98 -1.14
N ALA A 239 17.88 22.81 -1.22
CA ALA A 239 19.05 22.48 -0.42
C ALA A 239 20.34 23.12 -0.98
N ASN A 240 21.17 23.68 -0.10
CA ASN A 240 22.46 24.28 -0.46
C ASN A 240 23.56 23.26 -0.88
N ALA A 241 23.23 21.98 -0.99
CA ALA A 241 24.17 20.91 -1.34
C ALA A 241 23.77 20.23 -2.66
N THR A 242 24.74 20.08 -3.57
CA THR A 242 24.57 19.48 -4.89
C THR A 242 25.49 18.28 -5.09
N TYR A 243 25.04 17.33 -5.92
CA TYR A 243 25.70 16.03 -6.10
C TYR A 243 25.91 15.75 -7.59
N ASP A 244 26.93 14.97 -7.94
CA ASP A 244 27.10 14.50 -9.32
C ASP A 244 26.02 13.46 -9.64
N TYR A 245 25.66 12.62 -8.67
CA TYR A 245 24.55 11.67 -8.78
C TYR A 245 23.61 11.72 -7.59
N ILE A 246 22.30 11.65 -7.87
CA ILE A 246 21.28 11.39 -6.84
C ILE A 246 20.55 10.08 -7.18
N VAL A 247 20.57 9.12 -6.25
CA VAL A 247 19.96 7.80 -6.42
C VAL A 247 18.73 7.68 -5.53
N ALA A 248 17.56 7.46 -6.14
CA ALA A 248 16.29 7.37 -5.46
C ALA A 248 15.90 5.91 -5.18
N GLY A 249 15.95 5.49 -3.92
CA GLY A 249 15.64 4.15 -3.41
C GLY A 249 16.89 3.32 -3.14
N ALA A 250 17.07 2.87 -1.90
CA ALA A 250 18.17 2.02 -1.44
C ALA A 250 17.82 0.52 -1.45
N GLY A 251 17.09 0.09 -2.48
CA GLY A 251 16.98 -1.33 -2.84
C GLY A 251 18.28 -1.87 -3.47
N PRO A 252 18.32 -3.16 -3.88
CA PRO A 252 19.53 -3.79 -4.42
C PRO A 252 20.20 -3.01 -5.54
N ALA A 253 19.43 -2.58 -6.55
CA ALA A 253 19.96 -1.79 -7.67
C ALA A 253 20.53 -0.43 -7.22
N GLY A 254 19.84 0.26 -6.31
CA GLY A 254 20.23 1.60 -5.87
C GLY A 254 21.47 1.62 -5.00
N VAL A 255 21.61 0.68 -4.05
CA VAL A 255 22.82 0.57 -3.22
C VAL A 255 24.04 0.19 -4.06
N ILE A 256 23.90 -0.77 -4.98
CA ILE A 256 25.00 -1.18 -5.88
C ILE A 256 25.40 -0.02 -6.79
N ALA A 257 24.43 0.65 -7.43
CA ALA A 257 24.73 1.78 -8.32
C ALA A 257 25.36 2.95 -7.56
N ALA A 258 24.83 3.33 -6.39
CA ALA A 258 25.37 4.44 -5.60
C ALA A 258 26.80 4.18 -5.10
N GLU A 259 27.13 2.93 -4.74
CA GLU A 259 28.50 2.53 -4.42
C GLU A 259 29.42 2.67 -5.64
N ARG A 260 29.08 2.06 -6.79
CA ARG A 260 29.94 2.09 -7.98
C ARG A 260 30.10 3.49 -8.58
N LEU A 261 29.10 4.35 -8.42
CA LEU A 261 29.20 5.78 -8.76
C LEU A 261 30.13 6.51 -7.79
N ALA A 262 30.09 6.23 -6.49
CA ALA A 262 31.01 6.82 -5.52
C ALA A 262 32.45 6.30 -5.66
N GLU A 263 32.66 5.04 -6.03
CA GLU A 263 34.00 4.50 -6.36
C GLU A 263 34.68 5.24 -7.53
N SER A 264 33.93 5.93 -8.39
CA SER A 264 34.47 6.78 -9.46
C SER A 264 35.01 8.15 -8.99
N GLY A 265 34.82 8.50 -7.72
CA GLY A 265 35.14 9.82 -7.15
C GLY A 265 34.02 10.87 -7.28
N ALA A 266 32.96 10.58 -8.02
CA ALA A 266 31.78 11.44 -8.13
C ALA A 266 31.03 11.53 -6.78
N SER A 267 30.46 12.69 -6.42
CA SER A 267 29.67 12.84 -5.19
C SER A 267 28.25 12.30 -5.36
N VAL A 268 27.83 11.42 -4.45
CA VAL A 268 26.60 10.64 -4.56
C VAL A 268 25.71 10.83 -3.34
N LEU A 269 24.43 11.16 -3.57
CA LEU A 269 23.38 11.12 -2.57
C LEU A 269 22.45 9.92 -2.82
N LEU A 270 22.46 8.92 -1.94
CA LEU A 270 21.49 7.82 -1.92
C LEU A 270 20.35 8.16 -0.97
N ILE A 271 19.12 8.18 -1.48
CA ILE A 271 17.91 8.54 -0.72
C ILE A 271 17.02 7.32 -0.55
N GLU A 272 16.60 7.02 0.67
CA GLU A 272 15.66 5.96 1.02
C GLU A 272 14.49 6.54 1.82
N ARG A 273 13.28 6.09 1.50
CA ARG A 273 12.04 6.56 2.13
C ARG A 273 11.74 5.88 3.46
N GLY A 274 12.29 4.69 3.67
CA GLY A 274 12.24 3.97 4.93
C GLY A 274 13.44 4.21 5.82
N GLY A 275 13.38 3.62 7.02
CA GLY A 275 14.44 3.63 8.00
C GLY A 275 15.43 2.48 7.87
N PRO A 276 16.32 2.31 8.86
CA PRO A 276 17.25 1.19 8.91
C PRO A 276 16.49 -0.14 9.04
N SER A 277 17.12 -1.22 8.59
CA SER A 277 16.53 -2.56 8.52
C SER A 277 17.26 -3.53 9.44
N LEU A 278 18.46 -3.94 9.04
CA LEU A 278 19.35 -4.81 9.81
C LEU A 278 19.92 -4.09 11.03
N ALA A 279 20.29 -4.82 12.08
CA ALA A 279 21.02 -4.28 13.23
C ALA A 279 22.31 -3.57 12.79
N SER A 280 23.02 -4.13 11.79
CA SER A 280 24.21 -3.54 11.17
C SER A 280 23.97 -2.22 10.43
N SER A 281 22.71 -1.82 10.21
CA SER A 281 22.33 -0.53 9.64
C SER A 281 21.85 0.50 10.66
N GLY A 282 21.92 0.17 11.96
CA GLY A 282 21.49 1.06 13.05
C GLY A 282 20.02 0.91 13.45
N ASN A 283 19.34 -0.18 13.06
CA ASN A 283 18.00 -0.46 13.56
C ASN A 283 18.07 -1.00 15.00
N THR A 284 17.49 -0.25 15.94
CA THR A 284 17.44 -0.57 17.38
C THR A 284 16.24 -1.42 17.79
N LYS A 285 15.31 -1.75 16.87
CA LYS A 285 14.20 -2.68 17.11
C LYS A 285 14.69 -4.13 17.04
N THR A 286 15.51 -4.50 18.02
CA THR A 286 16.07 -5.83 18.21
C THR A 286 15.06 -6.79 18.84
N LEU A 287 15.39 -8.07 18.91
CA LEU A 287 14.50 -9.10 19.47
C LEU A 287 14.68 -9.22 20.99
N ASP A 288 13.59 -9.47 21.72
CA ASP A 288 13.60 -9.61 23.20
C ASP A 288 14.58 -10.68 23.70
N TRP A 289 14.79 -11.74 22.90
CA TRP A 289 15.70 -12.83 23.20
C TRP A 289 17.15 -12.60 22.70
N ASN A 290 17.40 -11.56 21.89
CA ASN A 290 18.73 -11.22 21.38
C ASN A 290 18.84 -9.76 20.92
N SER A 291 19.50 -8.93 21.73
CA SER A 291 19.76 -7.51 21.47
C SER A 291 20.83 -7.20 20.40
N SER A 292 21.39 -8.21 19.74
CA SER A 292 22.37 -8.03 18.65
C SER A 292 21.77 -8.16 17.24
N VAL A 293 20.47 -8.51 17.13
CA VAL A 293 19.79 -8.79 15.85
C VAL A 293 18.37 -8.25 15.86
N THR A 294 17.87 -7.86 14.69
CA THR A 294 16.47 -7.51 14.45
C THR A 294 15.72 -8.69 13.83
N MET A 295 14.39 -8.58 13.70
CA MET A 295 13.60 -9.57 12.96
C MET A 295 14.03 -9.75 11.49
N TYR A 296 14.67 -8.74 10.89
CA TYR A 296 15.16 -8.80 9.51
C TYR A 296 16.49 -9.57 9.39
N ASP A 297 17.33 -9.53 10.42
CA ASP A 297 18.64 -10.21 10.42
C ASP A 297 18.51 -11.74 10.52
N VAL A 298 17.49 -12.24 11.24
CA VAL A 298 17.28 -13.66 11.52
C VAL A 298 16.72 -14.38 10.27
N PRO A 299 17.45 -15.35 9.66
CA PRO A 299 17.02 -15.97 8.41
C PRO A 299 15.67 -16.71 8.52
N ALA A 300 15.44 -17.40 9.65
CA ALA A 300 14.23 -18.18 9.87
C ALA A 300 12.93 -17.35 9.76
N TYR A 301 12.99 -16.05 10.03
CA TYR A 301 11.82 -15.17 9.99
C TYR A 301 11.46 -14.68 8.59
N GLY A 302 12.19 -15.04 7.53
CA GLY A 302 11.90 -14.60 6.15
C GLY A 302 10.51 -14.96 5.59
N TYR A 303 9.75 -15.82 6.28
CA TYR A 303 8.32 -16.11 6.01
C TYR A 303 7.36 -15.65 7.13
N TYR A 304 7.89 -15.22 8.27
CA TYR A 304 7.16 -14.95 9.52
C TYR A 304 7.37 -13.53 10.06
N LEU A 305 7.89 -12.60 9.25
CA LEU A 305 8.18 -11.22 9.68
C LEU A 305 6.95 -10.53 10.28
N SER A 306 5.75 -10.80 9.77
CA SER A 306 4.48 -10.27 10.26
C SER A 306 3.94 -10.95 11.52
N ASP A 307 4.46 -12.13 11.88
CA ASP A 307 4.13 -12.84 13.12
C ASP A 307 5.08 -12.44 14.27
N VAL A 308 6.29 -11.96 13.92
CA VAL A 308 7.34 -11.52 14.85
C VAL A 308 7.28 -10.02 15.14
N GLY A 309 6.66 -9.22 14.26
CA GLY A 309 6.51 -7.79 14.44
C GLY A 309 5.78 -7.12 13.26
N SER A 310 5.98 -5.81 13.10
CA SER A 310 5.37 -5.01 12.03
C SER A 310 6.42 -4.66 10.96
N PRO A 311 6.49 -5.37 9.83
CA PRO A 311 7.53 -5.13 8.84
C PRO A 311 7.27 -3.83 8.10
N ALA A 312 8.34 -3.10 7.78
CA ALA A 312 8.27 -1.81 7.09
C ALA A 312 7.91 -1.98 5.60
N PHE A 313 6.64 -2.30 5.35
CA PHE A 313 6.05 -2.33 4.02
C PHE A 313 5.67 -0.93 3.52
N CYS A 314 5.62 -0.76 2.20
CA CYS A 314 5.16 0.47 1.58
C CYS A 314 3.64 0.60 1.65
N SER A 315 3.14 1.64 2.33
CA SER A 315 1.71 1.94 2.50
C SER A 315 1.01 2.55 1.26
N ASP A 316 1.76 2.78 0.18
CA ASP A 316 1.28 3.44 -1.04
C ASP A 316 1.59 2.63 -2.33
N THR A 317 1.77 1.32 -2.22
CA THR A 317 1.94 0.40 -3.36
C THR A 317 0.76 -0.58 -3.48
N ALA A 318 0.50 -1.08 -4.69
CA ALA A 318 -0.64 -1.97 -4.98
C ALA A 318 -0.45 -3.41 -4.46
N ASP A 319 0.78 -3.77 -4.08
CA ASP A 319 1.17 -5.05 -3.49
C ASP A 319 2.33 -4.81 -2.51
N GLN A 320 2.80 -5.86 -1.83
CA GLN A 320 3.88 -5.81 -0.85
C GLN A 320 5.22 -5.37 -1.47
N ALA A 321 5.76 -4.27 -0.96
CA ALA A 321 7.13 -3.82 -1.21
C ALA A 321 7.78 -3.35 0.10
N GLY A 322 9.09 -3.54 0.24
CA GLY A 322 9.83 -3.10 1.42
C GLY A 322 10.19 -1.62 1.32
N CYS A 323 9.72 -0.83 2.29
CA CYS A 323 10.04 0.58 2.47
C CYS A 323 10.97 0.73 3.68
N LEU A 324 12.21 0.27 3.50
CA LEU A 324 13.31 0.23 4.47
C LEU A 324 14.63 0.05 3.71
N LEU A 325 15.75 0.32 4.37
CA LEU A 325 17.08 0.16 3.79
C LEU A 325 17.31 -1.28 3.27
N GLY A 326 17.73 -1.44 2.02
CA GLY A 326 17.81 -2.73 1.29
C GLY A 326 16.52 -3.16 0.60
N GLY A 327 15.39 -2.48 0.86
CA GLY A 327 14.09 -2.71 0.23
C GLY A 327 13.64 -4.17 0.33
N GLY A 328 13.21 -4.74 -0.80
CA GLY A 328 12.78 -6.13 -0.89
C GLY A 328 13.81 -7.16 -0.41
N SER A 329 15.12 -6.87 -0.46
CA SER A 329 16.15 -7.81 0.00
C SER A 329 16.21 -7.97 1.53
N SER A 330 15.67 -6.99 2.27
CA SER A 330 15.57 -7.00 3.73
C SER A 330 14.33 -7.72 4.25
N ILE A 331 13.30 -7.91 3.41
CA ILE A 331 12.01 -8.51 3.80
C ILE A 331 11.67 -9.85 3.11
N ASN A 332 12.32 -10.21 2.00
CA ASN A 332 11.99 -11.42 1.27
C ASN A 332 12.44 -12.71 1.99
N ALA A 333 12.02 -13.86 1.45
CA ALA A 333 12.45 -15.20 1.89
C ALA A 333 13.93 -15.55 1.57
N MET A 334 14.75 -14.58 1.20
CA MET A 334 16.18 -14.70 0.88
C MET A 334 16.56 -15.70 -0.23
N MET A 335 15.63 -16.27 -0.99
CA MET A 335 15.99 -17.12 -2.13
C MET A 335 16.91 -16.34 -3.09
N PHE A 336 18.09 -16.91 -3.34
CA PHE A 336 19.21 -16.22 -3.99
C PHE A 336 19.72 -17.04 -5.16
N VAL A 337 18.89 -17.07 -6.20
CA VAL A 337 19.14 -17.84 -7.41
C VAL A 337 20.15 -17.09 -8.27
N LYS A 338 21.29 -17.72 -8.60
CA LYS A 338 22.20 -17.19 -9.62
C LYS A 338 21.51 -17.33 -10.98
N PRO A 339 21.34 -16.24 -11.77
CA PRO A 339 20.64 -16.30 -13.05
C PRO A 339 21.38 -17.19 -14.04
N GLN A 340 20.62 -17.84 -14.91
CA GLN A 340 21.16 -18.56 -16.07
C GLN A 340 21.44 -17.56 -17.20
N ASP A 341 22.35 -17.87 -18.12
CA ASP A 341 22.69 -16.98 -19.24
C ASP A 341 21.45 -16.61 -20.07
N ARG A 342 20.53 -17.57 -20.22
CA ARG A 342 19.25 -17.43 -20.91
C ARG A 342 18.35 -16.30 -20.36
N ASP A 343 18.46 -15.96 -19.08
CA ASP A 343 17.66 -14.89 -18.46
C ASP A 343 18.01 -13.50 -19.04
N PHE A 344 19.24 -13.37 -19.55
CA PHE A 344 19.73 -12.22 -20.30
C PHE A 344 19.60 -12.42 -21.82
N ASP A 345 19.93 -13.62 -22.31
CA ASP A 345 20.01 -13.87 -23.75
C ASP A 345 18.66 -13.88 -24.50
N ASP A 346 17.53 -14.14 -23.82
CA ASP A 346 16.19 -14.15 -24.42
C ASP A 346 15.72 -12.72 -24.84
N LYS A 347 15.14 -11.95 -23.92
CA LYS A 347 14.37 -10.73 -24.25
C LYS A 347 15.07 -9.39 -24.01
N TRP A 348 16.26 -9.39 -23.43
CA TRP A 348 17.01 -8.13 -23.28
C TRP A 348 17.56 -7.63 -24.63
N PRO A 349 17.74 -6.30 -24.80
CA PRO A 349 18.34 -5.74 -26.00
C PRO A 349 19.83 -6.11 -26.14
N ALA A 350 20.46 -5.73 -27.26
CA ALA A 350 21.91 -5.79 -27.41
C ALA A 350 22.61 -4.91 -26.34
N GLY A 351 23.77 -5.34 -25.84
CA GLY A 351 24.46 -4.72 -24.71
C GLY A 351 23.95 -5.18 -23.33
N TRP A 352 22.97 -6.11 -23.31
CA TRP A 352 22.40 -6.70 -22.10
C TRP A 352 22.27 -8.24 -22.22
N LYS A 353 23.02 -8.87 -23.12
CA LYS A 353 23.16 -10.34 -23.23
C LYS A 353 24.10 -10.86 -22.14
N SER A 354 24.09 -12.16 -21.84
CA SER A 354 24.91 -12.69 -20.74
C SER A 354 26.41 -12.44 -20.96
N SER A 355 26.87 -12.52 -22.21
CA SER A 355 28.22 -12.09 -22.61
C SER A 355 28.56 -10.66 -22.18
N ASP A 356 27.59 -9.75 -22.22
CA ASP A 356 27.75 -8.33 -21.94
C ASP A 356 27.74 -8.04 -20.42
N VAL A 357 26.92 -8.79 -19.66
CA VAL A 357 26.69 -8.54 -18.22
C VAL A 357 27.41 -9.50 -17.26
N SER A 358 27.90 -10.64 -17.75
CA SER A 358 28.55 -11.71 -16.95
C SER A 358 29.61 -11.16 -15.98
N ALA A 359 30.56 -10.38 -16.47
CA ALA A 359 31.60 -9.76 -15.65
C ALA A 359 31.05 -8.81 -14.56
N ALA A 360 29.87 -8.21 -14.75
CA ALA A 360 29.19 -7.43 -13.72
C ALA A 360 28.42 -8.32 -12.73
N ALA A 361 27.80 -9.41 -13.21
CA ALA A 361 27.16 -10.41 -12.37
C ALA A 361 28.17 -11.09 -11.44
N ASP A 362 29.34 -11.52 -11.95
CA ASP A 362 30.34 -12.20 -11.12
C ASP A 362 30.94 -11.31 -10.02
N ARG A 363 31.03 -9.98 -10.22
CA ARG A 363 31.34 -9.03 -9.13
C ARG A 363 30.26 -8.97 -8.04
N VAL A 364 29.03 -9.43 -8.31
CA VAL A 364 27.97 -9.61 -7.30
C VAL A 364 28.16 -10.94 -6.58
N TRP A 365 28.46 -12.03 -7.29
CA TRP A 365 28.67 -13.35 -6.69
C TRP A 365 29.98 -13.46 -5.90
N GLU A 366 31.01 -12.70 -6.26
CA GLU A 366 32.25 -12.56 -5.48
C GLU A 366 31.99 -11.84 -4.14
N ARG A 367 31.29 -10.70 -4.17
CA ARG A 367 31.06 -9.86 -2.99
C ARG A 367 29.90 -10.34 -2.10
N ASN A 368 28.94 -11.05 -2.67
CA ASN A 368 27.82 -11.65 -1.96
C ASN A 368 27.47 -13.03 -2.58
N PRO A 369 28.23 -14.09 -2.28
CA PRO A 369 28.05 -15.41 -2.89
C PRO A 369 26.74 -16.08 -2.49
N GLY A 370 26.20 -15.75 -1.31
CA GLY A 370 25.16 -16.54 -0.65
C GLY A 370 25.65 -17.94 -0.30
N GLN A 371 24.73 -18.85 0.00
CA GLN A 371 25.07 -20.20 0.45
C GLN A 371 23.97 -21.23 0.20
N THR A 372 24.36 -22.49 0.07
CA THR A 372 23.49 -23.68 0.01
C THR A 372 23.71 -24.64 1.20
N TYR A 373 24.73 -24.43 2.03
CA TYR A 373 25.18 -25.37 3.06
C TYR A 373 24.24 -25.47 4.29
N GLY A 374 23.40 -24.46 4.52
CA GLY A 374 22.46 -24.41 5.64
C GLY A 374 22.95 -23.57 6.81
N SER A 375 23.31 -24.21 7.91
CA SER A 375 23.82 -23.59 9.14
C SER A 375 25.35 -23.51 9.14
N MET A 376 25.91 -22.57 9.91
CA MET A 376 27.37 -22.35 10.03
C MET A 376 28.13 -23.55 10.62
N ASP A 377 27.45 -24.49 11.27
CA ASP A 377 28.02 -25.75 11.75
C ASP A 377 28.03 -26.87 10.69
N GLY A 378 27.72 -26.54 9.44
CA GLY A 378 27.70 -27.46 8.30
C GLY A 378 26.49 -28.40 8.26
N LYS A 379 25.46 -28.17 9.09
CA LYS A 379 24.24 -28.98 9.14
C LYS A 379 23.04 -28.25 8.52
N ARG A 380 22.02 -29.04 8.18
CA ARG A 380 20.67 -28.55 7.86
C ARG A 380 19.69 -29.05 8.91
N TYR A 381 18.67 -28.23 9.19
CA TYR A 381 17.65 -28.44 10.20
C TYR A 381 16.27 -28.40 9.54
N ASN A 382 15.32 -29.21 10.00
CA ASN A 382 14.00 -29.38 9.36
C ASN A 382 14.10 -29.82 7.88
N ASP A 383 15.12 -30.63 7.55
CA ASP A 383 15.45 -31.06 6.19
C ASP A 383 14.69 -32.34 5.78
N GLU A 384 13.71 -32.80 6.58
CA GLU A 384 12.88 -33.99 6.33
C GLU A 384 12.11 -33.87 5.01
N ALA A 385 11.64 -32.67 4.68
CA ALA A 385 10.97 -32.38 3.41
C ALA A 385 11.91 -32.62 2.22
N PHE A 386 13.17 -32.18 2.31
CA PHE A 386 14.20 -32.50 1.31
C PHE A 386 14.48 -34.00 1.28
N ASN A 387 14.71 -34.63 2.43
CA ASN A 387 15.03 -36.06 2.55
C ASN A 387 13.94 -37.03 2.03
N VAL A 388 12.71 -36.55 1.85
CA VAL A 388 11.62 -37.27 1.18
C VAL A 388 11.54 -36.90 -0.31
N LEU A 389 11.63 -35.62 -0.66
CA LEU A 389 11.47 -35.16 -2.04
C LEU A 389 12.68 -35.45 -2.93
N SER A 390 13.91 -35.38 -2.42
CA SER A 390 15.13 -35.75 -3.15
C SER A 390 15.07 -37.19 -3.64
N LYS A 391 14.62 -38.13 -2.79
CA LYS A 391 14.42 -39.54 -3.14
C LYS A 391 13.32 -39.72 -4.19
N PHE A 392 12.25 -38.92 -4.14
CA PHE A 392 11.19 -38.93 -5.13
C PHE A 392 11.66 -38.41 -6.50
N PHE A 393 12.44 -37.31 -6.53
CA PHE A 393 12.99 -36.73 -7.75
C PHE A 393 14.11 -37.60 -8.35
N ALA A 394 15.04 -38.10 -7.53
CA ALA A 394 16.04 -39.08 -7.94
C ALA A 394 15.41 -40.38 -8.47
N GLY A 395 14.32 -40.84 -7.85
CA GLY A 395 13.51 -41.96 -8.32
C GLY A 395 12.80 -41.72 -9.67
N GLN A 396 12.71 -40.47 -10.12
CA GLN A 396 12.26 -40.09 -11.46
C GLN A 396 13.40 -39.83 -12.46
N GLY A 397 14.66 -40.02 -12.05
CA GLY A 397 15.85 -39.82 -12.88
C GLY A 397 16.40 -38.39 -12.88
N TRP A 398 15.93 -37.51 -12.00
CA TRP A 398 16.43 -36.14 -11.86
C TRP A 398 17.66 -36.13 -10.92
N ALA A 399 18.68 -35.31 -11.21
CA ALA A 399 19.95 -35.25 -10.49
C ALA A 399 19.95 -34.19 -9.36
N GLU A 400 20.88 -34.31 -8.42
CA GLU A 400 21.11 -33.27 -7.40
C GLU A 400 22.13 -32.24 -7.90
N THR A 401 21.87 -30.95 -7.74
CA THR A 401 22.76 -29.86 -8.17
C THR A 401 22.90 -28.76 -7.11
N ASP A 402 24.02 -28.02 -7.19
CA ASP A 402 24.24 -26.80 -6.42
C ASP A 402 23.93 -25.59 -7.30
N PHE A 403 22.76 -24.97 -7.07
CA PHE A 403 22.25 -23.86 -7.87
C PHE A 403 23.10 -22.57 -7.85
N ILE A 404 24.13 -22.47 -7.00
CA ILE A 404 25.12 -21.38 -7.04
C ILE A 404 26.29 -21.75 -7.96
N LYS A 405 26.76 -23.01 -7.90
CA LYS A 405 27.89 -23.50 -8.71
C LYS A 405 27.51 -23.73 -10.17
N ASP A 406 26.31 -24.27 -10.42
CA ASP A 406 25.78 -24.50 -11.76
C ASP A 406 24.44 -23.76 -11.95
N PRO A 407 24.48 -22.45 -12.27
CA PRO A 407 23.27 -21.67 -12.49
C PRO A 407 22.55 -22.03 -13.79
N ASN A 408 23.26 -22.58 -14.78
CA ASN A 408 22.66 -23.03 -16.04
C ASN A 408 22.03 -24.43 -15.91
N SER A 409 22.38 -25.20 -14.87
CA SER A 409 21.66 -26.41 -14.49
C SER A 409 20.24 -26.07 -14.04
N LYS A 410 19.40 -26.08 -15.06
CA LYS A 410 17.94 -26.02 -15.06
C LYS A 410 17.43 -27.16 -15.97
N LYS A 411 18.15 -28.30 -15.98
CA LYS A 411 17.81 -29.60 -16.60
C LYS A 411 18.72 -30.74 -16.10
N ASP A 412 18.29 -31.98 -15.77
CA ASP A 412 17.06 -32.39 -15.08
C ASP A 412 17.38 -32.53 -13.58
N VAL A 413 16.94 -31.60 -12.72
CA VAL A 413 17.53 -31.40 -11.39
C VAL A 413 16.61 -30.96 -10.23
N PHE A 414 17.05 -31.33 -9.02
CA PHE A 414 16.67 -30.79 -7.72
C PHE A 414 17.94 -30.36 -6.93
N GLY A 415 17.79 -29.74 -5.76
CA GLY A 415 18.91 -29.36 -4.90
C GLY A 415 18.44 -28.59 -3.66
N HIS A 416 19.34 -28.36 -2.69
CA HIS A 416 19.04 -27.47 -1.56
C HIS A 416 18.91 -26.01 -2.04
N PRO A 417 18.02 -25.22 -1.43
CA PRO A 417 17.82 -23.82 -1.81
C PRO A 417 19.09 -23.00 -1.56
N SER A 418 19.38 -22.09 -2.49
CA SER A 418 20.40 -21.05 -2.30
C SER A 418 19.79 -19.86 -1.54
N TRP A 419 20.43 -19.46 -0.45
CA TRP A 419 20.00 -18.37 0.42
C TRP A 419 20.99 -17.19 0.41
N ASN A 420 20.44 -15.98 0.39
CA ASN A 420 21.14 -14.71 0.60
C ASN A 420 21.44 -14.54 2.10
N ALA A 421 22.28 -15.42 2.63
CA ALA A 421 22.67 -15.49 4.03
C ALA A 421 24.18 -15.72 4.15
N ALA A 422 24.77 -15.16 5.21
CA ALA A 422 26.19 -15.27 5.55
C ALA A 422 26.33 -15.14 7.08
N ASP A 423 27.26 -15.88 7.67
CA ASP A 423 27.54 -15.86 9.13
C ASP A 423 26.32 -16.22 10.01
N GLY A 424 25.38 -17.00 9.46
CA GLY A 424 24.12 -17.37 10.13
C GLY A 424 23.04 -16.28 10.10
N LEU A 425 23.29 -15.14 9.46
CA LEU A 425 22.36 -14.01 9.34
C LEU A 425 21.99 -13.74 7.88
N ARG A 426 20.92 -12.97 7.65
CA ARG A 426 20.57 -12.41 6.33
C ARG A 426 21.78 -11.64 5.77
N SER A 427 21.99 -11.71 4.45
CA SER A 427 23.04 -10.99 3.72
C SER A 427 22.43 -10.07 2.65
N GLY A 428 23.20 -9.68 1.65
CA GLY A 428 22.80 -8.77 0.57
C GLY A 428 23.30 -7.35 0.82
N VAL A 429 22.82 -6.41 -0.01
CA VAL A 429 23.47 -5.11 -0.22
C VAL A 429 23.68 -4.27 1.05
N VAL A 430 22.85 -4.43 2.08
CA VAL A 430 22.97 -3.72 3.36
C VAL A 430 24.20 -4.17 4.17
N ARG A 431 24.64 -5.42 4.04
CA ARG A 431 25.86 -5.94 4.69
C ARG A 431 27.08 -5.94 3.78
N THR A 432 26.92 -6.02 2.46
CA THR A 432 28.03 -6.26 1.53
C THR A 432 28.43 -5.06 0.67
N TYR A 433 27.50 -4.17 0.29
CA TYR A 433 27.78 -3.01 -0.56
C TYR A 433 27.71 -1.68 0.21
N LEU A 434 26.65 -1.48 0.99
CA LEU A 434 26.44 -0.23 1.73
C LEU A 434 27.59 0.11 2.69
N PRO A 435 28.19 -0.84 3.44
CA PRO A 435 29.31 -0.53 4.34
C PRO A 435 30.63 -0.26 3.61
N LEU A 436 30.68 -0.40 2.28
CA LEU A 436 31.79 0.06 1.44
C LEU A 436 31.51 1.49 0.96
N ALA A 437 30.31 1.75 0.44
CA ALA A 437 29.86 3.09 0.06
C ALA A 437 29.98 4.08 1.25
N GLN A 438 29.56 3.69 2.46
CA GLN A 438 29.64 4.52 3.67
C GLN A 438 31.05 4.84 4.15
N LYS A 439 32.11 4.27 3.55
CA LYS A 439 33.52 4.63 3.82
C LYS A 439 34.08 5.67 2.87
N LEU A 440 33.34 6.02 1.81
CA LEU A 440 33.75 6.98 0.79
C LEU A 440 33.28 8.38 1.20
N GLU A 441 34.20 9.33 1.35
CA GLU A 441 33.90 10.70 1.81
C GLU A 441 32.91 11.46 0.88
N ASN A 442 32.86 11.03 -0.39
CA ASN A 442 31.99 11.56 -1.44
C ASN A 442 30.60 10.88 -1.49
N PHE A 443 30.31 9.90 -0.64
CA PHE A 443 28.99 9.24 -0.55
C PHE A 443 28.18 9.73 0.65
N LYS A 444 26.86 9.94 0.45
CA LYS A 444 25.92 10.29 1.51
C LYS A 444 24.65 9.43 1.42
N LEU A 445 24.26 8.85 2.55
CA LEU A 445 22.95 8.20 2.74
C LEU A 445 21.96 9.16 3.40
N MET A 446 20.70 9.09 2.99
CA MET A 446 19.58 9.86 3.55
C MET A 446 18.37 8.92 3.68
N MET A 447 18.03 8.53 4.91
CA MET A 447 16.88 7.66 5.21
C MET A 447 15.63 8.48 5.57
N ASN A 448 14.48 7.83 5.80
CA ASN A 448 13.20 8.44 6.16
C ASN A 448 12.77 9.60 5.23
N THR A 449 13.17 9.54 3.96
CA THR A 449 13.03 10.63 2.99
C THR A 449 12.48 10.12 1.65
N LYS A 450 11.23 10.46 1.35
CA LYS A 450 10.50 9.97 0.18
C LYS A 450 10.74 10.86 -1.04
N VAL A 451 11.36 10.31 -2.08
CA VAL A 451 11.43 10.98 -3.39
C VAL A 451 10.03 11.06 -4.00
N ILE A 452 9.58 12.28 -4.33
CA ILE A 452 8.25 12.57 -4.87
C ILE A 452 8.27 12.62 -6.39
N ARG A 453 9.24 13.35 -6.96
CA ARG A 453 9.47 13.50 -8.41
C ARG A 453 10.92 13.86 -8.70
N ALA A 454 11.34 13.68 -9.95
CA ALA A 454 12.44 14.44 -10.52
C ALA A 454 11.97 15.88 -10.81
N VAL A 455 12.84 16.86 -10.59
CA VAL A 455 12.61 18.27 -10.98
C VAL A 455 13.30 18.48 -12.33
N ARG A 456 12.59 19.07 -13.30
CA ARG A 456 13.08 19.21 -14.67
C ARG A 456 12.63 20.50 -15.35
N GLU A 457 13.39 20.90 -16.37
CA GLU A 457 13.05 21.92 -17.36
C GLU A 457 13.21 21.29 -18.75
N GLY A 458 12.11 21.19 -19.52
CA GLY A 458 12.08 20.34 -20.72
C GLY A 458 12.53 18.91 -20.41
N GLU A 459 13.46 18.39 -21.21
CA GLU A 459 14.07 17.07 -21.04
C GLU A 459 15.15 17.02 -19.93
N THR A 460 15.63 18.17 -19.43
CA THR A 460 16.78 18.24 -18.51
C THR A 460 16.35 18.11 -17.05
N ILE A 461 16.78 17.04 -16.38
CA ILE A 461 16.58 16.85 -14.94
C ILE A 461 17.58 17.73 -14.16
N SER A 462 17.08 18.63 -13.30
CA SER A 462 17.90 19.48 -12.43
C SER A 462 18.11 18.90 -11.03
N GLY A 463 17.30 17.91 -10.62
CA GLY A 463 17.34 17.35 -9.27
C GLY A 463 16.15 16.47 -8.93
N VAL A 464 15.89 16.28 -7.64
CA VAL A 464 14.70 15.59 -7.10
C VAL A 464 14.02 16.43 -6.03
N GLU A 465 12.68 16.39 -6.03
CA GLU A 465 11.84 16.87 -4.93
C GLU A 465 11.60 15.70 -3.98
N VAL A 466 11.90 15.90 -2.70
CA VAL A 466 11.75 14.89 -1.65
C VAL A 466 10.91 15.42 -0.51
N GLU A 467 10.25 14.50 0.20
CA GLU A 467 9.37 14.73 1.32
C GLU A 467 9.94 13.97 2.53
N SER A 468 10.31 14.69 3.58
CA SER A 468 10.79 14.08 4.83
C SER A 468 9.65 13.42 5.60
N GLU A 469 10.00 12.59 6.60
CA GLU A 469 9.04 12.02 7.56
C GLU A 469 8.17 13.08 8.28
N ALA A 470 8.68 14.30 8.45
CA ALA A 470 7.94 15.44 8.99
C ALA A 470 7.11 16.21 7.92
N GLY A 471 6.95 15.67 6.71
CA GLY A 471 6.21 16.30 5.60
C GLY A 471 6.91 17.49 4.93
N GLN A 472 8.02 18.00 5.48
CA GLN A 472 8.77 19.09 4.84
C GLN A 472 9.29 18.63 3.47
N ARG A 473 8.98 19.43 2.44
CA ARG A 473 9.50 19.22 1.07
C ARG A 473 10.78 20.01 0.81
N VAL A 474 11.74 19.32 0.19
CA VAL A 474 13.08 19.82 -0.13
C VAL A 474 13.47 19.40 -1.54
N ILE A 475 14.08 20.30 -2.31
CA ILE A 475 14.69 20.00 -3.61
C ILE A 475 16.20 19.82 -3.44
N TYR A 476 16.70 18.65 -3.82
CA TYR A 476 18.13 18.36 -3.93
C TYR A 476 18.54 18.38 -5.40
N ASN A 477 19.43 19.31 -5.77
CA ASN A 477 19.86 19.50 -7.15
C ASN A 477 21.08 18.64 -7.50
N VAL A 478 21.16 18.20 -8.76
CA VAL A 478 22.42 17.71 -9.33
C VAL A 478 23.32 18.89 -9.71
N LYS A 479 24.61 18.63 -9.84
CA LYS A 479 25.57 19.56 -10.47
C LYS A 479 25.32 19.64 -11.98
N ALA A 480 25.90 20.63 -12.65
CA ALA A 480 25.91 20.70 -14.11
C ALA A 480 26.59 19.44 -14.69
N GLY A 481 25.89 18.71 -15.57
CA GLY A 481 26.34 17.42 -16.10
C GLY A 481 26.10 16.21 -15.18
N GLY A 482 25.52 16.41 -13.98
CA GLY A 482 25.13 15.33 -13.08
C GLY A 482 23.86 14.59 -13.53
N SER A 483 23.41 13.59 -12.76
CA SER A 483 22.27 12.74 -13.15
C SER A 483 21.47 12.19 -11.97
N VAL A 484 20.18 11.94 -12.21
CA VAL A 484 19.27 11.28 -11.26
C VAL A 484 19.01 9.85 -11.70
N LEU A 485 19.20 8.89 -10.79
CA LEU A 485 18.94 7.47 -11.02
C LEU A 485 17.74 7.00 -10.19
N LEU A 486 16.68 6.51 -10.85
CA LEU A 486 15.47 6.04 -10.17
C LEU A 486 15.52 4.52 -9.92
N ALA A 487 15.86 4.14 -8.69
CA ALA A 487 16.01 2.76 -8.22
C ALA A 487 14.91 2.32 -7.22
N ALA A 488 13.79 3.06 -7.13
CA ALA A 488 12.73 2.91 -6.13
C ALA A 488 11.82 1.68 -6.32
N GLY A 489 12.22 0.70 -7.15
CA GLY A 489 11.46 -0.51 -7.44
C GLY A 489 10.27 -0.31 -8.39
N ALA A 490 9.73 -1.43 -8.88
CA ALA A 490 8.78 -1.46 -10.00
C ALA A 490 7.45 -0.70 -9.76
N MET A 491 7.03 -0.50 -8.50
CA MET A 491 5.79 0.24 -8.19
C MET A 491 6.03 1.73 -7.88
N SER A 492 7.16 2.11 -7.28
CA SER A 492 7.42 3.53 -6.96
C SER A 492 8.12 4.27 -8.10
N THR A 493 8.98 3.63 -8.89
CA THR A 493 9.68 4.29 -10.00
C THR A 493 8.73 4.85 -11.06
N PRO A 494 7.70 4.11 -11.54
CA PRO A 494 6.71 4.68 -12.46
C PRO A 494 5.93 5.85 -11.83
N ARG A 495 5.59 5.79 -10.54
CA ARG A 495 4.95 6.91 -9.85
C ARG A 495 5.84 8.16 -9.80
N ILE A 496 7.14 8.00 -9.53
CA ILE A 496 8.08 9.13 -9.56
C ILE A 496 8.15 9.73 -10.98
N LEU A 497 8.16 8.89 -12.03
CA LEU A 497 8.10 9.36 -13.43
C LEU A 497 6.79 10.10 -13.73
N PHE A 498 5.62 9.55 -13.36
CA PHE A 498 4.32 10.20 -13.57
C PHE A 498 4.25 11.55 -12.83
N ASN A 499 4.73 11.61 -11.58
CA ASN A 499 4.86 12.84 -10.81
C ASN A 499 5.87 13.84 -11.42
N SER A 500 6.77 13.38 -12.30
CA SER A 500 7.71 14.21 -13.06
C SER A 500 7.13 14.67 -14.40
N GLY A 501 5.89 14.32 -14.74
CA GLY A 501 5.30 14.56 -16.06
C GLY A 501 5.92 13.69 -17.16
N ILE A 502 6.28 12.45 -16.84
CA ILE A 502 6.94 11.50 -17.75
C ILE A 502 6.14 10.18 -17.72
N GLY A 503 5.55 9.79 -18.85
CA GLY A 503 4.70 8.60 -18.98
C GLY A 503 3.40 8.85 -19.75
N PRO A 504 2.51 7.84 -19.87
CA PRO A 504 1.33 7.93 -20.73
C PRO A 504 0.33 8.98 -20.23
N ALA A 505 -0.25 9.74 -21.16
CA ALA A 505 -1.08 10.92 -20.85
C ALA A 505 -2.23 10.67 -19.85
N LYS A 506 -2.85 9.49 -19.83
CA LYS A 506 -3.92 9.15 -18.85
C LYS A 506 -3.40 9.10 -17.41
N GLN A 507 -2.19 8.58 -17.20
CA GLN A 507 -1.52 8.53 -15.91
C GLN A 507 -1.07 9.93 -15.48
N LEU A 508 -0.56 10.74 -16.42
CA LEU A 508 -0.20 12.14 -16.15
C LEU A 508 -1.43 12.98 -15.78
N GLN A 509 -2.54 12.81 -16.50
CA GLN A 509 -3.83 13.44 -16.17
C GLN A 509 -4.33 13.04 -14.78
N THR A 510 -4.13 11.77 -14.38
CA THR A 510 -4.48 11.26 -13.04
C THR A 510 -3.66 11.94 -11.93
N VAL A 511 -2.41 12.31 -12.20
CA VAL A 511 -1.61 13.13 -11.28
C VAL A 511 -2.07 14.60 -11.31
N ALA A 512 -2.33 15.16 -12.50
CA ALA A 512 -2.75 16.55 -12.67
C ALA A 512 -4.10 16.88 -12.01
N SER A 513 -5.04 15.93 -11.99
CA SER A 513 -6.32 16.04 -11.28
C SER A 513 -6.29 15.42 -9.86
N GLY A 514 -5.12 15.02 -9.37
CA GLY A 514 -4.96 14.28 -8.11
C GLY A 514 -4.65 15.16 -6.91
N SER A 515 -4.90 14.63 -5.70
CA SER A 515 -4.61 15.28 -4.42
C SER A 515 -3.14 15.15 -3.95
N SER A 516 -2.22 14.77 -4.85
CA SER A 516 -0.81 14.47 -4.53
C SER A 516 0.03 15.69 -4.10
N GLY A 517 -0.49 16.91 -4.30
CA GLY A 517 0.27 18.15 -4.15
C GLY A 517 1.42 18.27 -5.14
N VAL A 518 1.43 17.52 -6.24
CA VAL A 518 2.47 17.56 -7.27
C VAL A 518 1.99 18.39 -8.47
N LYS A 519 2.55 19.59 -8.63
CA LYS A 519 2.35 20.38 -9.84
C LYS A 519 3.21 19.83 -10.98
N LEU A 520 2.58 19.20 -11.98
CA LEU A 520 3.25 18.79 -13.22
C LEU A 520 3.78 20.00 -14.01
N PRO A 521 4.76 19.79 -14.91
CA PRO A 521 5.03 20.68 -16.04
C PRO A 521 3.78 20.93 -16.90
N ALA A 522 3.85 21.92 -17.80
CA ALA A 522 2.74 22.16 -18.73
C ALA A 522 2.51 20.93 -19.62
N GLU A 523 1.29 20.75 -20.13
CA GLU A 523 0.92 19.58 -20.95
C GLU A 523 1.78 19.46 -22.21
N ALA A 524 2.21 20.59 -22.79
CA ALA A 524 3.15 20.64 -23.90
C ALA A 524 4.58 20.15 -23.56
N ASP A 525 4.96 20.13 -22.28
CA ASP A 525 6.25 19.63 -21.80
C ASP A 525 6.18 18.15 -21.36
N TRP A 526 5.03 17.49 -21.46
CA TRP A 526 4.87 16.09 -21.03
C TRP A 526 5.65 15.14 -21.95
N ILE A 527 6.46 14.28 -21.34
CA ILE A 527 7.29 13.32 -22.08
C ILE A 527 6.54 12.00 -22.13
N ASP A 528 6.01 11.63 -23.30
CA ASP A 528 5.43 10.30 -23.50
C ASP A 528 6.53 9.23 -23.42
N LEU A 529 6.25 8.17 -22.67
CA LEU A 529 7.06 6.95 -22.68
C LEU A 529 6.21 5.84 -23.30
N PRO A 530 6.63 5.20 -24.40
CA PRO A 530 5.82 4.26 -25.16
C PRO A 530 5.65 2.89 -24.48
N PHE A 531 5.10 2.87 -23.27
CA PHE A 531 4.56 1.70 -22.58
C PHE A 531 3.16 1.39 -23.12
N ASN A 532 3.10 0.87 -24.34
CA ASN A 532 1.86 0.59 -25.05
C ASN A 532 1.16 -0.68 -24.52
N VAL A 533 0.01 -0.50 -23.86
CA VAL A 533 -1.07 -1.51 -23.80
C VAL A 533 -2.43 -0.83 -23.60
N SER A 534 -3.16 -0.60 -24.70
CA SER A 534 -4.61 -0.43 -24.64
C SER A 534 -5.32 -0.80 -25.96
N THR A 535 -6.07 -1.89 -25.94
CA THR A 535 -7.24 -2.10 -26.80
C THR A 535 -8.46 -2.35 -25.90
N PRO A 536 -9.67 -1.87 -26.24
CA PRO A 536 -10.85 -2.10 -25.42
C PRO A 536 -11.23 -3.59 -25.35
N VAL A 537 -11.72 -4.04 -24.19
CA VAL A 537 -12.12 -5.44 -23.95
C VAL A 537 -13.55 -5.48 -23.42
N ARG A 538 -14.48 -5.99 -24.22
CA ARG A 538 -15.92 -6.02 -23.91
C ARG A 538 -16.31 -7.25 -23.11
N ALA A 539 -17.24 -7.15 -22.17
CA ALA A 539 -17.61 -8.23 -21.25
C ALA A 539 -19.12 -8.26 -20.94
N GLU A 540 -19.74 -9.43 -21.11
CA GLU A 540 -21.17 -9.63 -20.81
C GLU A 540 -21.46 -9.53 -19.29
N PRO A 541 -22.56 -8.87 -18.88
CA PRO A 541 -22.90 -8.69 -17.48
C PRO A 541 -23.26 -10.02 -16.80
N LYS A 542 -22.99 -10.13 -15.49
CA LYS A 542 -23.25 -11.33 -14.67
C LYS A 542 -24.66 -11.91 -14.85
N THR A 543 -25.67 -11.05 -15.02
CA THR A 543 -27.07 -11.41 -15.25
C THR A 543 -27.28 -12.26 -16.52
N ALA A 544 -26.47 -12.08 -17.57
CA ALA A 544 -26.56 -12.88 -18.79
C ALA A 544 -26.26 -14.39 -18.57
N TYR A 545 -25.61 -14.72 -17.44
CA TYR A 545 -25.30 -16.10 -17.04
C TYR A 545 -26.20 -16.59 -15.89
N THR A 546 -26.54 -15.73 -14.91
CA THR A 546 -27.34 -16.12 -13.74
C THR A 546 -28.84 -15.98 -13.94
N THR A 547 -29.28 -15.22 -14.94
CA THR A 547 -30.69 -14.93 -15.24
C THR A 547 -30.88 -14.80 -16.76
N PRO A 548 -30.55 -15.87 -17.51
CA PRO A 548 -30.49 -15.83 -18.98
C PRO A 548 -31.87 -15.64 -19.62
N ASN A 549 -31.89 -14.98 -20.78
CA ASN A 549 -33.12 -14.83 -21.58
C ASN A 549 -33.46 -16.11 -22.36
N GLN A 550 -34.70 -16.20 -22.86
CA GLN A 550 -35.19 -17.40 -23.55
C GLN A 550 -34.35 -17.77 -24.78
N THR A 551 -33.90 -16.80 -25.58
CA THR A 551 -33.02 -17.05 -26.73
C THR A 551 -31.73 -17.78 -26.33
N THR A 552 -31.17 -17.42 -25.17
CA THR A 552 -29.96 -18.05 -24.63
C THR A 552 -30.25 -19.46 -24.09
N ILE A 553 -31.43 -19.68 -23.52
CA ILE A 553 -31.91 -21.01 -23.07
C ILE A 553 -32.18 -21.94 -24.27
N ASP A 554 -32.84 -21.43 -25.32
CA ASP A 554 -33.18 -22.19 -26.54
C ASP A 554 -31.94 -22.59 -27.35
N LEU A 555 -30.88 -21.79 -27.29
CA LEU A 555 -29.57 -22.14 -27.84
C LEU A 555 -28.90 -23.20 -26.97
N PHE A 556 -28.93 -23.06 -25.64
CA PHE A 556 -28.33 -24.03 -24.71
C PHE A 556 -28.97 -25.42 -24.81
N ALA A 557 -30.31 -25.49 -24.97
CA ALA A 557 -31.04 -26.72 -25.22
C ALA A 557 -30.64 -27.45 -26.51
N LYS A 558 -29.92 -26.76 -27.42
CA LYS A 558 -29.35 -27.31 -28.67
C LYS A 558 -27.82 -27.49 -28.59
N GLY A 559 -27.22 -27.33 -27.41
CA GLY A 559 -25.77 -27.38 -27.19
C GLY A 559 -25.01 -26.16 -27.73
N SER A 560 -25.63 -24.98 -27.77
CA SER A 560 -25.09 -23.77 -28.41
C SER A 560 -25.33 -22.49 -27.60
N GLY A 561 -24.75 -21.37 -28.03
CA GLY A 561 -24.97 -20.05 -27.42
C GLY A 561 -24.23 -19.81 -26.10
N LEU A 562 -24.61 -18.73 -25.39
CA LEU A 562 -23.80 -18.16 -24.29
C LEU A 562 -23.59 -19.10 -23.10
N LEU A 563 -24.58 -19.94 -22.75
CA LEU A 563 -24.49 -20.89 -21.64
C LEU A 563 -23.85 -22.24 -22.02
N ALA A 564 -23.72 -22.56 -23.31
CA ALA A 564 -23.08 -23.80 -23.77
C ALA A 564 -21.53 -23.73 -23.71
N GLN A 565 -20.98 -22.62 -23.21
CA GLN A 565 -19.57 -22.33 -23.13
C GLN A 565 -19.20 -21.80 -21.74
N SER A 566 -17.92 -21.98 -21.37
CA SER A 566 -17.37 -21.47 -20.12
C SER A 566 -17.25 -19.93 -20.12
N GLY A 567 -17.22 -19.34 -18.92
CA GLY A 567 -16.84 -17.93 -18.73
C GLY A 567 -15.36 -17.65 -19.01
N GLN A 568 -14.52 -18.69 -19.09
CA GLN A 568 -13.13 -18.57 -19.59
C GLN A 568 -13.14 -18.35 -21.10
N ARG A 569 -12.49 -17.26 -21.55
CA ARG A 569 -12.54 -16.75 -22.93
C ARG A 569 -11.27 -17.00 -23.73
N LEU A 570 -10.13 -17.13 -23.04
CA LEU A 570 -8.88 -17.59 -23.63
C LEU A 570 -8.22 -18.54 -22.62
N ASN A 571 -7.88 -19.74 -23.07
CA ASN A 571 -6.94 -20.60 -22.37
C ASN A 571 -5.59 -20.43 -23.08
N TRP A 572 -4.53 -20.16 -22.31
CA TRP A 572 -3.17 -20.24 -22.82
C TRP A 572 -2.46 -21.43 -22.23
N TRP A 573 -1.70 -22.12 -23.09
CA TRP A 573 -0.76 -23.13 -22.70
C TRP A 573 0.61 -22.67 -23.18
N THR A 574 1.53 -22.46 -22.24
CA THR A 574 2.96 -22.44 -22.54
C THR A 574 3.59 -23.57 -21.75
N SER A 575 4.46 -24.32 -22.39
CA SER A 575 5.47 -25.02 -21.61
C SER A 575 6.52 -24.03 -21.12
N VAL A 576 7.14 -24.36 -20.00
CA VAL A 576 8.60 -24.35 -19.97
C VAL A 576 9.05 -25.78 -19.70
N ASN A 577 10.15 -26.20 -20.31
CA ASN A 577 10.84 -27.37 -19.78
C ASN A 577 11.26 -27.03 -18.35
N THR A 578 10.84 -27.84 -17.37
CA THR A 578 11.14 -27.57 -15.95
C THR A 578 12.64 -27.63 -15.71
N THR A 579 13.07 -27.24 -14.50
CA THR A 579 14.43 -27.58 -14.05
C THR A 579 14.68 -29.08 -14.06
N GLU A 580 13.62 -29.88 -14.05
CA GLU A 580 13.57 -31.17 -14.73
C GLU A 580 13.74 -31.04 -16.27
N GLY A 581 12.70 -31.04 -17.11
CA GLY A 581 12.88 -31.19 -18.56
C GLY A 581 12.45 -32.55 -19.11
N LYS A 582 11.61 -33.27 -18.35
CA LYS A 582 10.21 -33.40 -18.80
C LYS A 582 9.63 -32.00 -19.02
N GLU A 583 8.84 -31.84 -20.07
CA GLU A 583 8.22 -30.54 -20.37
C GLU A 583 7.02 -30.28 -19.44
N VAL A 584 6.94 -29.09 -18.82
CA VAL A 584 5.87 -28.74 -17.87
C VAL A 584 5.01 -27.61 -18.41
N PHE A 585 3.74 -27.94 -18.60
CA PHE A 585 2.76 -27.10 -19.28
C PHE A 585 1.96 -26.28 -18.27
N PHE A 586 2.10 -24.97 -18.35
CA PHE A 586 1.36 -23.99 -17.60
C PHE A 586 0.06 -23.71 -18.36
N GLN A 587 -1.06 -24.17 -17.82
CA GLN A 587 -2.37 -23.73 -18.28
C GLN A 587 -2.80 -22.50 -17.47
N GLY A 588 -2.85 -21.36 -18.14
CA GLY A 588 -3.58 -20.19 -17.66
C GLY A 588 -4.96 -20.10 -18.31
N THR A 589 -5.92 -19.61 -17.54
CA THR A 589 -7.29 -19.38 -18.00
C THR A 589 -7.64 -17.91 -17.80
N CYS A 590 -8.12 -17.26 -18.86
CA CYS A 590 -8.37 -15.82 -18.90
C CYS A 590 -9.83 -15.52 -19.23
N ASN A 591 -10.43 -14.64 -18.44
CA ASN A 591 -11.80 -14.14 -18.60
C ASN A 591 -11.83 -12.62 -18.57
N GLY A 592 -12.85 -12.01 -19.18
CA GLY A 592 -13.24 -10.62 -18.89
C GLY A 592 -14.23 -10.63 -17.73
N PRO A 593 -13.86 -10.19 -16.50
CA PRO A 593 -14.78 -10.16 -15.36
C PRO A 593 -15.72 -8.95 -15.39
N ALA A 594 -15.32 -7.89 -16.10
CA ALA A 594 -16.04 -6.63 -16.29
C ALA A 594 -15.51 -5.92 -17.54
N GLU A 595 -16.19 -4.88 -18.00
CA GLU A 595 -15.77 -4.03 -19.13
C GLU A 595 -14.35 -3.49 -18.92
N ASN A 596 -13.52 -3.61 -19.96
CA ASN A 596 -12.11 -3.24 -20.02
C ASN A 596 -11.20 -3.88 -18.95
N GLN A 597 -11.61 -5.02 -18.38
CA GLN A 597 -10.78 -5.83 -17.50
C GLN A 597 -10.44 -7.18 -18.15
N ILE A 598 -9.21 -7.65 -17.94
CA ILE A 598 -8.82 -9.05 -18.15
C ILE A 598 -8.39 -9.60 -16.80
N GLN A 599 -9.07 -10.65 -16.34
CA GLN A 599 -8.65 -11.48 -15.22
C GLN A 599 -7.89 -12.68 -15.80
N MET A 600 -6.62 -12.82 -15.43
CA MET A 600 -5.83 -14.02 -15.74
C MET A 600 -5.69 -14.86 -14.48
N LYS A 601 -6.07 -16.14 -14.56
CA LYS A 601 -5.90 -17.09 -13.46
C LYS A 601 -5.01 -18.24 -13.93
N GLY A 602 -3.74 -18.17 -13.54
CA GLY A 602 -2.79 -19.27 -13.71
C GLY A 602 -3.06 -20.37 -12.69
N LEU A 603 -3.03 -21.63 -13.13
CA LEU A 603 -3.07 -22.79 -12.25
C LEU A 603 -1.72 -23.52 -12.34
N TYR A 604 -0.94 -23.45 -11.26
CA TYR A 604 0.32 -24.19 -11.14
C TYR A 604 0.02 -25.69 -11.02
N HIS A 605 0.34 -26.47 -12.05
CA HIS A 605 -0.05 -27.87 -12.15
C HIS A 605 0.98 -28.80 -11.48
N THR A 606 1.00 -28.83 -10.15
CA THR A 606 1.62 -29.92 -9.38
C THR A 606 0.58 -30.78 -8.68
N ARG A 607 0.48 -32.04 -9.14
CA ARG A 607 -0.22 -33.18 -8.55
C ARG A 607 -1.75 -33.15 -8.57
N LEU A 608 -2.28 -33.67 -9.68
CA LEU A 608 -3.35 -34.67 -9.59
C LEU A 608 -2.96 -35.76 -8.56
N ARG A 609 -3.88 -36.09 -7.64
CA ARG A 609 -3.94 -37.37 -6.92
C ARG A 609 -5.31 -37.97 -7.14
N VAL A 610 -5.38 -39.14 -7.77
CA VAL A 610 -6.59 -39.99 -7.81
C VAL A 610 -6.12 -41.45 -7.88
N GLY A 611 -6.54 -42.29 -6.92
CA GLY A 611 -6.31 -43.75 -6.91
C GLY A 611 -4.86 -44.18 -6.63
N TRP A 612 -4.57 -45.11 -5.71
CA TRP A 612 -5.44 -45.86 -4.80
C TRP A 612 -5.00 -45.65 -3.35
#